data_AF-A0A7C9HT76-F1
#
_entry.id   AF-A0A7C9HT76-F1
#
_cell.length_a   1.000
_cell.length_b   1.000
_cell.length_c   1.000
_cell.angle_alpha   90.00
_cell.angle_beta   90.00
_cell.angle_gamma   90.00
#
_symmetry.space_group_name_H-M   'P 1'
#
loop_
_entity.id
_entity.type
_entity.pdbx_description
1 polymer ?
#
loop_
_entity_poly.entity_id
_entity_poly.type
_entity_poly.pdbx_seq_one_letter_code
_entity_poly.pdbx_strand_id
1 'polypeptide(L)'
;MSTKIRPIKCPNCGSEKHLQLDEKRYRCKNCGTEYFLDDDDININVKHQFDYGGFTRTKGDADISTSNVVKVFAIIGGSLFFLFMLLFFSIDSSKPSASYKDSISVDDSYKAIVPVKYNGRVCFFYLTDRSFSNWYSDDETPPSGYYYGFVDPDSGKVFADKLFISDDDARKVGMTAFHMLQIQHLNQAKKWYITIPSQFILEIDPQTLTLKDVSKTIFAKKKAMSSGISSVEFISDTYEDHASTAGVGEGFKVTNNLAETYYYFPATDRLYTKDAYEFAQQLPASELNGEVKDSVFYILDRKEASESSSQKSLNRLWRIRFMYHLGDPQDAGYFLYGVTDSPRGDKRMISHNAITDWFTGFNSKIDYQDSKYILIEYNASISEDAPTILQLRNTNGVILWTHAFELPLKIQGIIRDNQKIWFRATKDNDHTEDEDYIASLTLKDGYLKYEYKFTTKHKVPK
;
A
#
# COMPACT_ATOMS: atom_id res chain seq x y z
N MET A 1 48.67 -24.09 5.66
CA MET A 1 47.37 -23.48 6.04
C MET A 1 46.70 -23.00 4.77
N SER A 2 45.48 -23.43 4.46
CA SER A 2 44.77 -23.03 3.25
C SER A 2 44.13 -21.65 3.45
N THR A 3 44.54 -20.66 2.66
CA THR A 3 43.91 -19.33 2.62
C THR A 3 42.47 -19.50 2.12
N LYS A 4 41.48 -19.40 3.01
CA LYS A 4 40.06 -19.39 2.63
C LYS A 4 39.69 -17.95 2.26
N ILE A 5 39.58 -17.68 0.96
CA ILE A 5 39.02 -16.42 0.45
C ILE A 5 37.52 -16.44 0.80
N ARG A 6 37.07 -15.54 1.68
CA ARG A 6 35.65 -15.33 1.97
C ARG A 6 35.09 -14.30 0.98
N PRO A 7 33.87 -14.47 0.46
CA PRO A 7 33.26 -13.47 -0.40
C PRO A 7 33.01 -12.18 0.38
N ILE A 8 33.38 -11.04 -0.21
CA ILE A 8 33.11 -9.71 0.33
C ILE A 8 31.62 -9.43 0.12
N LYS A 9 30.87 -9.29 1.22
CA LYS A 9 29.44 -8.98 1.21
C LYS A 9 29.20 -7.55 1.65
N CYS A 10 28.28 -6.88 0.97
CA CYS A 10 27.81 -5.57 1.40
C CYS A 10 27.21 -5.69 2.81
N PRO A 11 27.67 -4.90 3.79
CA PRO A 11 27.16 -4.97 5.16
C PRO A 11 25.69 -4.54 5.27
N ASN A 12 25.21 -3.73 4.32
CA ASN A 12 23.85 -3.18 4.34
C ASN A 12 22.80 -4.13 3.74
N CYS A 13 23.11 -4.83 2.65
CA CYS A 13 22.13 -5.69 1.95
C CYS A 13 22.58 -7.14 1.75
N GLY A 14 23.77 -7.52 2.20
CA GLY A 14 24.33 -8.88 2.05
C GLY A 14 24.75 -9.25 0.63
N SER A 15 24.57 -8.36 -0.35
CA SER A 15 24.96 -8.59 -1.75
C SER A 15 26.46 -8.84 -1.91
N GLU A 16 26.80 -9.87 -2.69
CA GLU A 16 28.18 -10.16 -3.12
C GLU A 16 28.58 -9.33 -4.35
N LYS A 17 27.64 -8.62 -4.98
CA LYS A 17 27.91 -7.77 -6.15
C LYS A 17 28.45 -6.42 -5.72
N HIS A 18 29.72 -6.17 -5.97
CA HIS A 18 30.40 -4.91 -5.66
C HIS A 18 31.27 -4.42 -6.82
N LEU A 19 31.56 -3.13 -6.80
CA LEU A 19 32.62 -2.47 -7.56
C LEU A 19 33.73 -2.13 -6.56
N GLN A 20 34.94 -2.60 -6.78
CA GLN A 20 36.09 -2.15 -6.01
C GLN A 20 36.48 -0.76 -6.51
N LEU A 21 36.44 0.23 -5.62
CA LEU A 21 36.80 1.61 -5.93
C LEU A 21 38.29 1.85 -5.67
N ASP A 22 38.80 1.35 -4.53
CA ASP A 22 40.21 1.41 -4.11
C ASP A 22 40.59 0.10 -3.41
N GLU A 23 41.86 -0.08 -2.99
CA GLU A 23 42.35 -1.33 -2.35
C GLU A 23 41.47 -1.81 -1.18
N LYS A 24 40.94 -0.89 -0.38
CA LYS A 24 40.09 -1.16 0.78
C LYS A 24 38.65 -0.65 0.66
N ARG A 25 38.24 -0.07 -0.46
CA ARG A 25 36.93 0.60 -0.62
C ARG A 25 36.10 -0.07 -1.69
N TYR A 26 34.85 -0.38 -1.37
CA TYR A 26 33.92 -1.10 -2.22
C TYR A 26 32.58 -0.38 -2.30
N ARG A 27 31.93 -0.40 -3.47
CA ARG A 27 30.57 0.07 -3.68
C ARG A 27 29.65 -1.09 -4.03
N CYS A 28 28.57 -1.29 -3.26
CA CYS A 28 27.58 -2.31 -3.56
C CYS A 28 26.79 -1.96 -4.83
N LYS A 29 26.77 -2.87 -5.81
CA LYS A 29 25.98 -2.67 -7.04
C LYS A 29 24.47 -2.87 -6.83
N ASN A 30 24.06 -3.44 -5.70
CA ASN A 30 22.65 -3.72 -5.41
C ASN A 30 21.94 -2.60 -4.65
N CYS A 31 22.60 -1.99 -3.67
CA CYS A 31 22.01 -0.94 -2.83
C CYS A 31 22.79 0.37 -2.83
N GLY A 32 23.84 0.49 -3.66
CA GLY A 32 24.67 1.69 -3.78
C GLY A 32 25.60 1.96 -2.58
N THR A 33 25.49 1.22 -1.48
CA THR A 33 26.30 1.44 -0.26
C THR A 33 27.79 1.30 -0.53
N GLU A 34 28.56 2.35 -0.24
CA GLU A 34 30.01 2.28 -0.14
C GLU A 34 30.46 1.83 1.25
N TYR A 35 31.41 0.92 1.32
CA TYR A 35 31.94 0.36 2.56
C TYR A 35 33.44 0.07 2.43
N PHE A 36 34.14 0.13 3.55
CA PHE A 36 35.57 -0.09 3.63
C PHE A 36 35.89 -1.41 4.36
N LEU A 37 36.92 -2.11 3.92
CA LEU A 37 37.53 -3.22 4.64
C LEU A 37 38.69 -2.66 5.46
N ASP A 38 38.45 -2.43 6.75
CA ASP A 38 39.53 -2.10 7.69
C ASP A 38 40.11 -3.39 8.27
N ASP A 39 41.45 -3.49 8.34
CA ASP A 39 42.13 -4.73 8.74
C ASP A 39 42.26 -4.87 10.26
N ASP A 40 41.92 -3.84 11.04
CA ASP A 40 41.93 -3.88 12.50
C ASP A 40 40.64 -3.25 13.06
N ASP A 41 39.91 -4.01 13.89
CA ASP A 41 38.79 -3.65 14.76
C ASP A 41 37.79 -2.53 14.31
N ILE A 42 36.64 -2.99 13.81
CA ILE A 42 35.29 -2.39 13.83
C ILE A 42 35.23 -0.85 14.01
N ASN A 43 35.43 -0.11 12.92
CA ASN A 43 34.72 1.16 12.69
C ASN A 43 34.55 1.39 11.17
N ILE A 44 33.38 1.01 10.65
CA ILE A 44 33.03 1.24 9.24
C ILE A 44 32.61 2.70 9.08
N ASN A 45 33.51 3.54 8.59
CA ASN A 45 33.18 4.91 8.18
C ASN A 45 32.47 4.88 6.81
N VAL A 46 31.15 5.03 6.81
CA VAL A 46 30.34 5.10 5.58
C VAL A 46 30.35 6.55 5.06
N LYS A 47 30.96 6.78 3.90
CA LYS A 47 30.88 8.07 3.20
C LYS A 47 29.91 7.92 2.03
N HIS A 48 28.78 8.62 2.10
CA HIS A 48 27.82 8.65 1.00
C HIS A 48 28.31 9.62 -0.09
N GLN A 49 28.65 9.09 -1.26
CA GLN A 49 28.87 9.89 -2.47
C GLN A 49 28.06 9.25 -3.60
N PHE A 50 27.04 9.97 -4.07
CA PHE A 50 26.16 9.53 -5.14
C PHE A 50 26.79 9.93 -6.48
N ASP A 51 27.10 8.93 -7.28
CA ASP A 51 27.57 9.10 -8.65
C ASP A 51 26.33 8.97 -9.55
N TYR A 52 25.72 10.11 -9.89
CA TYR A 52 24.66 10.15 -10.89
C TYR A 52 25.31 9.80 -12.23
N GLY A 53 24.95 8.65 -12.81
CA GLY A 53 25.33 8.31 -14.17
C GLY A 53 25.12 9.52 -15.08
N GLY A 54 26.21 10.04 -15.64
CA GLY A 54 26.28 11.37 -16.24
C GLY A 54 25.11 11.68 -17.17
N PHE A 55 24.31 12.67 -16.78
CA PHE A 55 23.28 13.26 -17.62
C PHE A 55 23.71 14.67 -18.01
N THR A 56 24.22 14.82 -19.24
CA THR A 56 24.37 16.13 -19.87
C THR A 56 23.00 16.67 -20.25
N ARG A 57 22.58 17.77 -19.61
CA ARG A 57 21.45 18.59 -20.05
C ARG A 57 21.65 19.02 -21.51
N THR A 58 20.86 18.48 -22.43
CA THR A 58 20.69 19.11 -23.75
C THR A 58 19.80 20.32 -23.60
N LYS A 59 20.41 21.52 -23.55
CA LYS A 59 19.74 22.77 -23.91
C LYS A 59 19.53 22.73 -25.43
N GLY A 60 18.27 22.75 -25.86
CA GLY A 60 17.94 23.08 -27.23
C GLY A 60 18.15 24.58 -27.42
N ASP A 61 19.07 24.94 -28.32
CA ASP A 61 18.82 25.99 -29.30
C ASP A 61 19.90 26.00 -30.40
N ALA A 62 19.42 26.35 -31.59
CA ALA A 62 20.09 26.84 -32.80
C ALA A 62 20.51 25.88 -33.92
N ASP A 63 19.96 26.23 -35.09
CA ASP A 63 20.54 26.27 -36.44
C ASP A 63 20.89 24.97 -37.17
N ILE A 64 20.04 24.64 -38.14
CA ILE A 64 20.39 23.79 -39.27
C ILE A 64 20.64 24.69 -40.47
N SER A 65 21.92 24.88 -40.79
CA SER A 65 22.35 25.49 -42.03
C SER A 65 22.20 24.53 -43.21
N THR A 66 21.75 25.09 -44.31
CA THR A 66 21.51 24.44 -45.59
C THR A 66 22.82 24.22 -46.35
N SER A 67 23.10 22.97 -46.75
CA SER A 67 23.42 22.62 -48.14
C SER A 67 23.79 21.14 -48.26
N ASN A 68 23.49 20.55 -49.43
CA ASN A 68 23.83 19.20 -49.90
C ASN A 68 22.82 18.05 -49.73
N VAL A 69 21.53 18.35 -49.56
CA VAL A 69 20.45 17.34 -49.54
C VAL A 69 19.69 17.23 -50.89
N VAL A 70 19.97 18.09 -51.87
CA VAL A 70 19.11 18.28 -53.06
C VAL A 70 19.26 17.21 -54.17
N LYS A 71 20.23 16.29 -54.12
CA LYS A 71 20.42 15.31 -55.23
C LYS A 71 19.88 13.90 -54.99
N VAL A 72 19.39 13.59 -53.78
CA VAL A 72 18.81 12.27 -53.45
C VAL A 72 17.27 12.28 -53.41
N PHE A 73 16.65 13.47 -53.26
CA PHE A 73 15.18 13.61 -53.17
C PHE A 73 14.42 13.57 -54.51
N ALA A 74 15.10 13.74 -55.65
CA ALA A 74 14.42 13.83 -56.96
C ALA A 74 13.97 12.46 -57.53
N ILE A 75 14.57 11.34 -57.11
CA ILE A 75 14.23 10.00 -57.63
C ILE A 75 13.18 9.31 -56.74
N ILE A 76 13.16 9.61 -55.44
CA ILE A 76 12.20 9.06 -54.47
C ILE A 76 10.85 9.81 -54.52
N GLY A 77 10.86 11.09 -54.89
CA GLY A 77 9.64 11.91 -55.01
C GLY A 77 8.71 11.52 -56.16
N GLY A 78 9.26 11.06 -57.30
CA GLY A 78 8.44 10.72 -58.47
C GLY A 78 7.62 9.43 -58.30
N SER A 79 8.17 8.44 -57.59
CA SER A 79 7.53 7.15 -57.33
C SER A 79 6.50 7.20 -56.19
N LEU A 80 6.71 8.06 -55.19
CA LEU A 80 5.71 8.30 -54.14
C LEU A 80 4.53 9.17 -54.62
N PHE A 81 4.75 10.11 -55.54
CA PHE A 81 3.68 10.94 -56.09
C PHE A 81 2.72 10.15 -56.99
N PHE A 82 3.22 9.16 -57.73
CA PHE A 82 2.37 8.27 -58.55
C PHE A 82 1.53 7.31 -57.70
N LEU A 83 2.07 6.84 -56.57
CA LEU A 83 1.35 6.03 -55.58
C LEU A 83 0.31 6.86 -54.80
N PHE A 84 0.61 8.14 -54.54
CA PHE A 84 -0.31 9.08 -53.91
C PHE A 84 -1.49 9.44 -54.82
N MET A 85 -1.26 9.60 -56.13
CA MET A 85 -2.33 9.87 -57.12
C MET A 85 -3.29 8.68 -57.33
N LEU A 86 -2.84 7.44 -57.14
CA LEU A 86 -3.71 6.25 -57.22
C LEU A 86 -4.67 6.13 -56.02
N LEU A 87 -4.38 6.78 -54.89
CA LEU A 87 -5.27 6.86 -53.73
C LEU A 87 -6.40 7.90 -53.90
N PHE A 88 -6.29 8.83 -54.87
CA PHE A 88 -7.30 9.88 -55.12
C PHE A 88 -8.30 9.57 -56.24
N PHE A 89 -8.16 8.44 -56.96
CA PHE A 89 -9.09 8.03 -58.04
C PHE A 89 -9.94 6.80 -57.71
N SER A 90 -10.18 6.52 -56.42
CA SER A 90 -11.30 5.68 -55.99
C SER A 90 -12.37 6.57 -55.34
N ILE A 91 -13.29 7.05 -56.17
CA ILE A 91 -14.40 7.93 -55.78
C ILE A 91 -15.55 7.08 -55.18
N ASP A 92 -16.03 7.58 -54.04
CA ASP A 92 -17.33 7.41 -53.40
C ASP A 92 -17.88 6.01 -53.09
N SER A 93 -17.67 5.61 -51.84
CA SER A 93 -18.80 5.27 -50.99
C SER A 93 -18.75 6.19 -49.78
N SER A 94 -19.70 7.13 -49.68
CA SER A 94 -19.93 7.98 -48.53
C SER A 94 -20.18 7.10 -47.29
N LYS A 95 -19.12 6.79 -46.56
CA LYS A 95 -19.23 6.29 -45.20
C LYS A 95 -19.72 7.47 -44.36
N PRO A 96 -20.82 7.33 -43.61
CA PRO A 96 -21.26 8.39 -42.71
C PRO A 96 -20.10 8.72 -41.79
N SER A 97 -19.83 10.00 -41.60
CA SER A 97 -19.01 10.49 -40.49
C SER A 97 -19.49 9.78 -39.22
N ALA A 98 -18.67 8.93 -38.64
CA ALA A 98 -18.95 8.33 -37.34
C ALA A 98 -19.23 9.48 -36.38
N SER A 99 -20.48 9.53 -35.91
CA SER A 99 -20.97 10.54 -35.00
C SER A 99 -20.06 10.63 -33.79
N TYR A 100 -19.48 11.81 -33.54
CA TYR A 100 -18.78 12.14 -32.29
C TYR A 100 -19.75 12.19 -31.08
N LYS A 101 -21.00 11.74 -31.21
CA LYS A 101 -22.09 11.89 -30.21
C LYS A 101 -22.40 10.64 -29.39
N ASP A 102 -21.64 9.56 -29.52
CA ASP A 102 -22.02 8.24 -28.98
C ASP A 102 -21.16 7.75 -27.80
N SER A 103 -20.48 8.67 -27.10
CA SER A 103 -19.66 8.31 -25.93
C SER A 103 -19.92 9.26 -24.77
N ILE A 104 -20.04 8.71 -23.56
CA ILE A 104 -20.16 9.47 -22.30
C ILE A 104 -18.77 9.59 -21.69
N SER A 105 -18.41 10.79 -21.24
CA SER A 105 -17.13 11.01 -20.54
C SER A 105 -17.31 10.67 -19.06
N VAL A 106 -16.35 9.93 -18.51
CA VAL A 106 -16.35 9.45 -17.13
C VAL A 106 -15.12 10.02 -16.43
N ASP A 107 -15.35 10.59 -15.25
CA ASP A 107 -14.29 11.03 -14.32
C ASP A 107 -14.45 10.26 -13.00
N ASP A 108 -13.44 9.47 -12.66
CA ASP A 108 -13.33 8.61 -11.49
C ASP A 108 -12.32 9.17 -10.48
N SER A 109 -12.77 9.38 -9.25
CA SER A 109 -11.94 9.72 -8.10
C SER A 109 -11.94 8.55 -7.10
N TYR A 110 -10.93 7.69 -7.21
CA TYR A 110 -10.78 6.51 -6.36
C TYR A 110 -10.58 6.90 -4.88
N LYS A 111 -11.53 6.50 -4.04
CA LYS A 111 -11.51 6.74 -2.58
C LYS A 111 -10.87 5.58 -1.82
N ALA A 112 -10.96 4.35 -2.35
CA ALA A 112 -10.30 3.18 -1.79
C ALA A 112 -9.89 2.21 -2.89
N ILE A 113 -8.69 1.64 -2.76
CA ILE A 113 -8.21 0.51 -3.57
C ILE A 113 -7.48 -0.42 -2.61
N VAL A 114 -7.99 -1.64 -2.42
CA VAL A 114 -7.36 -2.63 -1.53
C VAL A 114 -7.37 -4.04 -2.13
N PRO A 115 -6.31 -4.84 -1.90
CA PRO A 115 -6.35 -6.23 -2.27
C PRO A 115 -7.25 -7.03 -1.32
N VAL A 116 -8.00 -7.95 -1.89
CA VAL A 116 -8.88 -8.90 -1.22
C VAL A 116 -8.65 -10.32 -1.76
N LYS A 117 -9.26 -11.32 -1.14
CA LYS A 117 -9.24 -12.71 -1.66
C LYS A 117 -10.60 -13.10 -2.21
N TYR A 118 -10.69 -13.38 -3.50
CA TYR A 118 -11.86 -13.94 -4.16
C TYR A 118 -11.57 -15.38 -4.59
N ASN A 119 -12.33 -16.36 -4.07
CA ASN A 119 -12.10 -17.79 -4.36
C ASN A 119 -10.65 -18.24 -4.14
N GLY A 120 -9.99 -17.70 -3.10
CA GLY A 120 -8.59 -17.99 -2.77
C GLY A 120 -7.54 -17.29 -3.63
N ARG A 121 -7.93 -16.59 -4.70
CA ARG A 121 -7.04 -15.77 -5.54
C ARG A 121 -7.07 -14.30 -5.11
N VAL A 122 -5.97 -13.59 -5.38
CA VAL A 122 -5.92 -12.14 -5.14
C VAL A 122 -6.79 -11.44 -6.18
N CYS A 123 -7.58 -10.48 -5.71
CA CYS A 123 -8.43 -9.58 -6.47
C CYS A 123 -8.31 -8.20 -5.82
N PHE A 124 -8.59 -7.12 -6.54
CA PHE A 124 -8.60 -5.78 -5.93
C PHE A 124 -10.02 -5.24 -5.88
N PHE A 125 -10.44 -4.80 -4.70
CA PHE A 125 -11.64 -3.99 -4.52
C PHE A 125 -11.30 -2.52 -4.76
N TYR A 126 -12.17 -1.80 -5.45
CA TYR A 126 -12.12 -0.34 -5.52
C TYR A 126 -13.46 0.29 -5.15
N LEU A 127 -13.41 1.49 -4.58
CA LEU A 127 -14.52 2.41 -4.38
C LEU A 127 -14.14 3.75 -5.01
N THR A 128 -14.97 4.26 -5.90
CA THR A 128 -14.72 5.50 -6.65
C THR A 128 -15.94 6.41 -6.57
N ASP A 129 -15.69 7.70 -6.48
CA ASP A 129 -16.68 8.73 -6.78
C ASP A 129 -16.63 8.98 -8.28
N ARG A 130 -17.73 8.68 -8.97
CA ARG A 130 -17.83 8.67 -10.42
C ARG A 130 -18.80 9.74 -10.88
N SER A 131 -18.31 10.61 -11.75
CA SER A 131 -19.15 11.57 -12.46
C SER A 131 -19.23 11.25 -13.95
N PHE A 132 -20.42 11.39 -14.50
CA PHE A 132 -20.67 11.30 -15.93
C PHE A 132 -20.90 12.69 -16.49
N SER A 133 -20.17 13.04 -17.56
CA SER A 133 -20.39 14.28 -18.30
C SER A 133 -20.70 13.96 -19.76
N ASN A 134 -21.80 14.55 -20.23
CA ASN A 134 -22.23 14.51 -21.62
C ASN A 134 -22.54 15.93 -22.08
N TRP A 135 -22.36 16.21 -23.37
CA TRP A 135 -22.63 17.53 -23.96
C TRP A 135 -24.13 17.89 -23.84
N TYR A 136 -25.01 16.89 -23.65
CA TYR A 136 -26.46 17.03 -23.49
C TYR A 136 -26.91 16.12 -22.33
N SER A 137 -27.76 16.64 -21.45
CA SER A 137 -28.43 15.85 -20.41
C SER A 137 -29.57 15.06 -21.06
N ASP A 138 -29.47 13.74 -21.07
CA ASP A 138 -30.55 12.84 -21.44
C ASP A 138 -30.78 11.77 -20.36
N ASP A 139 -31.98 11.19 -20.34
CA ASP A 139 -32.41 10.21 -19.33
C ASP A 139 -31.61 8.88 -19.39
N GLU A 140 -30.75 8.69 -20.40
CA GLU A 140 -29.90 7.51 -20.59
C GLU A 140 -28.55 7.62 -19.87
N THR A 141 -28.18 8.81 -19.38
CA THR A 141 -26.92 9.00 -18.67
C THR A 141 -26.96 8.29 -17.30
N PRO A 142 -26.01 7.39 -16.98
CA PRO A 142 -25.97 6.74 -15.67
C PRO A 142 -25.85 7.76 -14.54
N PRO A 143 -26.40 7.46 -13.34
CA PRO A 143 -26.32 8.38 -12.22
C PRO A 143 -24.88 8.53 -11.73
N SER A 144 -24.45 9.77 -11.52
CA SER A 144 -23.23 10.07 -10.77
C SER A 144 -23.38 9.65 -9.30
N GLY A 145 -22.26 9.27 -8.68
CA GLY A 145 -22.20 8.88 -7.29
C GLY A 145 -21.09 7.87 -7.02
N TYR A 146 -21.25 7.10 -5.95
CA TYR A 146 -20.23 6.16 -5.50
C TYR A 146 -20.43 4.80 -6.14
N TYR A 147 -19.42 4.34 -6.87
CA TYR A 147 -19.36 3.04 -7.52
C TYR A 147 -18.30 2.17 -6.83
N TYR A 148 -18.54 0.87 -6.78
CA TYR A 148 -17.56 -0.09 -6.34
C TYR A 148 -17.36 -1.19 -7.36
N GLY A 149 -16.17 -1.79 -7.33
CA GLY A 149 -15.90 -2.92 -8.17
C GLY A 149 -14.78 -3.81 -7.69
N PHE A 150 -14.58 -4.88 -8.46
CA PHE A 150 -13.61 -5.92 -8.19
C PHE A 150 -12.88 -6.24 -9.49
N VAL A 151 -11.55 -6.18 -9.48
CA VAL A 151 -10.72 -6.42 -10.67
C VAL A 151 -9.72 -7.54 -10.43
N ASP A 152 -9.62 -8.45 -11.40
CA ASP A 152 -8.57 -9.45 -11.48
C ASP A 152 -7.25 -8.77 -11.85
N PRO A 153 -6.23 -8.78 -10.97
CA PRO A 153 -5.00 -8.07 -11.25
C PRO A 153 -4.17 -8.74 -12.36
N ASP A 154 -4.35 -10.04 -12.61
CA ASP A 154 -3.59 -10.74 -13.65
C ASP A 154 -4.10 -10.43 -15.07
N SER A 155 -5.42 -10.34 -15.24
CA SER A 155 -6.07 -10.17 -16.55
C SER A 155 -6.64 -8.78 -16.81
N GLY A 156 -6.74 -7.94 -15.77
CA GLY A 156 -7.47 -6.68 -15.82
C GLY A 156 -8.99 -6.86 -15.95
N LYS A 157 -9.52 -8.09 -15.86
CA LYS A 157 -10.95 -8.35 -15.96
C LYS A 157 -11.67 -7.78 -14.75
N VAL A 158 -12.64 -6.91 -15.00
CA VAL A 158 -13.56 -6.40 -13.97
C VAL A 158 -14.65 -7.44 -13.72
N PHE A 159 -14.72 -7.97 -12.51
CA PHE A 159 -15.73 -8.93 -12.08
C PHE A 159 -17.06 -8.27 -11.70
N ALA A 160 -17.00 -7.05 -11.17
CA ALA A 160 -18.16 -6.23 -10.87
C ALA A 160 -17.75 -4.75 -10.95
N ASP A 161 -18.66 -3.93 -11.45
CA ASP A 161 -18.63 -2.47 -11.40
C ASP A 161 -20.07 -2.00 -11.22
N LYS A 162 -20.42 -1.55 -10.02
CA LYS A 162 -21.81 -1.35 -9.60
C LYS A 162 -21.95 -0.03 -8.86
N LEU A 163 -23.05 0.67 -9.13
CA LEU A 163 -23.47 1.80 -8.30
C LEU A 163 -23.74 1.28 -6.88
N PHE A 164 -23.06 1.86 -5.89
CA PHE A 164 -23.39 1.69 -4.48
C PHE A 164 -24.51 2.65 -4.09
N ILE A 165 -24.31 3.94 -4.32
CA ILE A 165 -25.27 4.99 -3.99
C ILE A 165 -25.09 6.20 -4.91
N SER A 166 -26.19 6.74 -5.43
CA SER A 166 -26.17 7.98 -6.23
C SER A 166 -25.85 9.19 -5.34
N ASP A 167 -25.33 10.28 -5.91
CA ASP A 167 -25.08 11.51 -5.14
C ASP A 167 -26.36 12.05 -4.48
N ASP A 168 -27.49 11.95 -5.17
CA ASP A 168 -28.79 12.40 -4.66
C ASP A 168 -29.23 11.56 -3.46
N ASP A 169 -29.11 10.23 -3.53
CA ASP A 169 -29.49 9.36 -2.43
C ASP A 169 -28.50 9.45 -1.26
N ALA A 170 -27.21 9.60 -1.55
CA ALA A 170 -26.18 9.84 -0.54
C ALA A 170 -26.48 11.11 0.27
N ARG A 171 -26.89 12.19 -0.41
CA ARG A 171 -27.34 13.44 0.24
C ARG A 171 -28.61 13.24 1.08
N LYS A 172 -29.60 12.48 0.61
CA LYS A 172 -30.84 12.21 1.36
C LYS A 172 -30.60 11.46 2.67
N VAL A 173 -29.65 10.52 2.67
CA VAL A 173 -29.33 9.72 3.88
C VAL A 173 -28.17 10.28 4.70
N GLY A 174 -27.53 11.36 4.24
CA GLY A 174 -26.39 11.99 4.92
C GLY A 174 -25.07 11.20 4.81
N MET A 175 -24.92 10.33 3.80
CA MET A 175 -23.70 9.57 3.54
C MET A 175 -22.76 10.37 2.63
N THR A 176 -22.18 11.46 3.12
CA THR A 176 -21.40 12.40 2.27
C THR A 176 -19.91 12.46 2.62
N ALA A 177 -19.50 11.91 3.76
CA ALA A 177 -18.13 12.02 4.28
C ALA A 177 -17.16 10.96 3.74
N PHE A 178 -17.31 10.52 2.49
CA PHE A 178 -16.44 9.48 1.88
C PHE A 178 -14.96 9.87 1.83
N HIS A 179 -14.64 11.18 1.82
CA HIS A 179 -13.26 11.65 1.91
C HIS A 179 -12.58 11.31 3.26
N MET A 180 -13.36 11.00 4.30
CA MET A 180 -12.86 10.57 5.61
C MET A 180 -13.00 9.06 5.82
N LEU A 181 -13.29 8.29 4.76
CA LEU A 181 -13.49 6.85 4.92
C LEU A 181 -12.23 6.19 5.48
N GLN A 182 -12.43 5.14 6.28
CA GLN A 182 -11.36 4.24 6.69
C GLN A 182 -11.73 2.84 6.23
N ILE A 183 -10.72 2.04 5.87
CA ILE A 183 -10.91 0.66 5.43
C ILE A 183 -9.97 -0.26 6.20
N GLN A 184 -10.52 -1.38 6.70
CA GLN A 184 -9.72 -2.34 7.43
C GLN A 184 -10.23 -3.77 7.28
N HIS A 185 -9.29 -4.71 7.19
CA HIS A 185 -9.56 -6.13 7.38
C HIS A 185 -9.40 -6.50 8.86
N LEU A 186 -10.48 -6.95 9.48
CA LEU A 186 -10.44 -7.52 10.83
C LEU A 186 -10.17 -9.02 10.68
N ASN A 187 -8.93 -9.45 10.96
CA ASN A 187 -8.45 -10.80 10.69
C ASN A 187 -9.21 -11.88 11.45
N GLN A 188 -9.68 -11.59 12.65
CA GLN A 188 -10.41 -12.54 13.49
C GLN A 188 -11.86 -12.68 13.05
N ALA A 189 -12.49 -11.56 12.69
CA ALA A 189 -13.81 -11.58 12.06
C ALA A 189 -13.75 -12.14 10.62
N LYS A 190 -12.57 -12.12 9.98
CA LYS A 190 -12.31 -12.49 8.58
C LYS A 190 -13.16 -11.65 7.61
N LYS A 191 -13.30 -10.37 7.93
CA LYS A 191 -14.19 -9.45 7.22
C LYS A 191 -13.49 -8.13 6.95
N TRP A 192 -13.84 -7.56 5.81
CA TRP A 192 -13.44 -6.22 5.42
C TRP A 192 -14.56 -5.25 5.74
N TYR A 193 -14.21 -4.17 6.43
CA TYR A 193 -15.13 -3.10 6.76
C TYR A 193 -14.63 -1.77 6.22
N ILE A 194 -15.57 -0.91 5.85
CA ILE A 194 -15.36 0.51 5.61
C ILE A 194 -16.17 1.26 6.65
N THR A 195 -15.56 2.22 7.34
CA THR A 195 -16.31 3.22 8.11
C THR A 195 -16.38 4.49 7.28
N ILE A 196 -17.57 5.08 7.20
CA ILE A 196 -17.73 6.47 6.81
C ILE A 196 -18.08 7.18 8.12
N PRO A 197 -17.19 8.03 8.66
CA PRO A 197 -17.41 8.70 9.93
C PRO A 197 -18.80 9.35 10.00
N SER A 198 -19.33 9.47 11.22
CA SER A 198 -20.72 9.74 11.58
C SER A 198 -21.61 8.50 11.75
N GLN A 199 -21.97 7.72 10.74
CA GLN A 199 -23.03 6.71 10.99
C GLN A 199 -23.02 5.44 10.14
N PHE A 200 -22.01 5.24 9.28
CA PHE A 200 -22.05 4.12 8.34
C PHE A 200 -20.89 3.13 8.52
N ILE A 201 -21.26 1.86 8.55
CA ILE A 201 -20.37 0.71 8.48
C ILE A 201 -20.77 -0.08 7.25
N LEU A 202 -19.86 -0.18 6.28
CA LEU A 202 -20.04 -0.99 5.09
C LEU A 202 -19.20 -2.27 5.20
N GLU A 203 -19.73 -3.39 4.73
CA GLU A 203 -19.01 -4.66 4.62
C GLU A 203 -18.67 -4.93 3.16
N ILE A 204 -17.39 -5.15 2.87
CA ILE A 204 -16.94 -5.68 1.58
C ILE A 204 -17.00 -7.19 1.68
N ASP A 205 -17.75 -7.83 0.78
CA ASP A 205 -17.78 -9.27 0.63
C ASP A 205 -17.16 -9.66 -0.72
N PRO A 206 -15.88 -10.05 -0.72
CA PRO A 206 -15.20 -10.49 -1.93
C PRO A 206 -15.81 -11.75 -2.55
N GLN A 207 -16.41 -12.66 -1.75
CA GLN A 207 -16.94 -13.92 -2.29
C GLN A 207 -18.21 -13.69 -3.10
N THR A 208 -19.04 -12.73 -2.68
CA THR A 208 -20.25 -12.35 -3.43
C THR A 208 -20.05 -11.16 -4.36
N LEU A 209 -18.86 -10.54 -4.35
CA LEU A 209 -18.53 -9.33 -5.11
C LEU A 209 -19.51 -8.19 -4.82
N THR A 210 -19.74 -7.94 -3.52
CA THR A 210 -20.67 -6.92 -3.05
C THR A 210 -20.07 -5.99 -1.99
N LEU A 211 -20.62 -4.78 -1.94
CA LEU A 211 -20.47 -3.82 -0.85
C LEU A 211 -21.86 -3.58 -0.26
N LYS A 212 -22.01 -3.70 1.06
CA LYS A 212 -23.32 -3.57 1.74
C LYS A 212 -23.22 -2.66 2.94
N ASP A 213 -24.22 -1.80 3.12
CA ASP A 213 -24.42 -1.10 4.39
C ASP A 213 -24.93 -2.09 5.45
N VAL A 214 -24.13 -2.29 6.50
CA VAL A 214 -24.43 -3.20 7.62
C VAL A 214 -24.66 -2.46 8.93
N SER A 215 -24.73 -1.12 8.90
CA SER A 215 -24.82 -0.25 10.09
C SER A 215 -25.95 -0.66 11.05
N LYS A 216 -27.09 -1.10 10.50
CA LYS A 216 -28.23 -1.57 11.30
C LYS A 216 -28.13 -3.04 11.69
N THR A 217 -27.70 -3.91 10.77
CA THR A 217 -27.73 -5.36 10.95
C THR A 217 -26.63 -5.86 11.87
N ILE A 218 -25.48 -5.20 11.87
CA ILE A 218 -24.34 -5.56 12.72
C ILE A 218 -24.67 -5.43 14.21
N PHE A 219 -25.58 -4.53 14.58
CA PHE A 219 -26.02 -4.30 15.96
C PHE A 219 -27.41 -4.83 16.27
N ALA A 220 -28.04 -5.62 15.39
CA ALA A 220 -29.46 -5.99 15.51
C ALA A 220 -29.83 -6.67 16.84
N LYS A 221 -28.88 -7.35 17.51
CA LYS A 221 -29.06 -8.01 18.80
C LYS A 221 -28.56 -7.20 20.01
N LYS A 222 -28.12 -5.96 19.80
CA LYS A 222 -27.52 -5.10 20.84
C LYS A 222 -28.50 -4.00 21.22
N LYS A 223 -29.25 -4.21 22.31
CA LYS A 223 -30.26 -3.25 22.79
C LYS A 223 -29.70 -1.83 22.98
N ALA A 224 -28.46 -1.70 23.45
CA ALA A 224 -27.77 -0.41 23.63
C ALA A 224 -27.61 0.40 22.33
N MET A 225 -27.68 -0.27 21.17
CA MET A 225 -27.51 0.34 19.85
C MET A 225 -28.85 0.58 19.13
N SER A 226 -29.99 0.35 19.80
CA SER A 226 -31.31 0.50 19.16
C SER A 226 -31.65 1.93 18.77
N SER A 227 -31.00 2.92 19.38
CA SER A 227 -31.18 4.33 19.02
C SER A 227 -30.51 4.72 17.69
N GLY A 228 -29.61 3.87 17.16
CA GLY A 228 -28.79 4.15 15.98
C GLY A 228 -27.38 4.63 16.32
N ILE A 229 -26.57 4.88 15.29
CA ILE A 229 -25.16 5.27 15.39
C ILE A 229 -25.03 6.78 15.14
N SER A 230 -24.32 7.49 16.01
CA SER A 230 -23.98 8.91 15.84
C SER A 230 -22.50 9.14 15.47
N SER A 231 -21.62 8.20 15.81
CA SER A 231 -20.23 8.15 15.32
C SER A 231 -19.73 6.71 15.31
N VAL A 232 -18.90 6.37 14.31
CA VAL A 232 -18.18 5.10 14.28
C VAL A 232 -16.79 5.28 13.70
N GLU A 233 -15.79 4.67 14.35
CA GLU A 233 -14.40 4.61 13.92
C GLU A 233 -13.80 3.25 14.27
N PHE A 234 -12.75 2.83 13.57
CA PHE A 234 -11.99 1.64 14.00
C PHE A 234 -11.28 1.93 15.33
N ILE A 235 -11.22 0.94 16.21
CA ILE A 235 -10.41 1.04 17.42
C ILE A 235 -8.94 0.97 16.98
N SER A 236 -8.22 2.05 17.14
CA SER A 236 -6.78 2.12 16.87
C SER A 236 -6.06 2.81 18.01
N ASP A 237 -4.80 2.42 18.22
CA ASP A 237 -3.86 3.23 18.97
C ASP A 237 -2.96 3.99 17.99
N THR A 238 -2.54 5.20 18.36
CA THR A 238 -1.72 6.05 17.50
C THR A 238 -0.33 6.19 18.10
N TYR A 239 0.70 5.76 17.38
CA TYR A 239 2.09 5.98 17.75
C TYR A 239 2.89 6.44 16.53
N GLU A 240 3.70 7.50 16.70
CA GLU A 240 4.60 8.06 15.65
C GLU A 240 3.91 8.15 14.27
N ASP A 241 2.72 8.75 14.23
CA ASP A 241 1.94 9.02 13.02
C ASP A 241 1.42 7.78 12.25
N HIS A 242 1.38 6.61 12.90
CA HIS A 242 0.73 5.41 12.37
C HIS A 242 -0.35 4.88 13.33
N ALA A 243 -1.60 4.90 12.89
CA ALA A 243 -2.70 4.22 13.57
C ALA A 243 -2.54 2.69 13.41
N SER A 244 -2.50 1.96 14.51
CA SER A 244 -2.42 0.50 14.52
C SER A 244 -3.47 -0.08 15.45
N THR A 245 -4.20 -1.08 14.96
CA THR A 245 -5.17 -1.83 15.79
C THR A 245 -4.52 -3.03 16.48
N ALA A 246 -3.28 -3.36 16.10
CA ALA A 246 -2.57 -4.53 16.62
C ALA A 246 -2.34 -4.46 18.14
N GLY A 247 -2.33 -3.26 18.71
CA GLY A 247 -2.17 -2.99 20.14
C GLY A 247 -3.45 -3.14 20.96
N VAL A 248 -4.62 -2.87 20.35
CA VAL A 248 -5.86 -2.53 21.07
C VAL A 248 -7.05 -3.47 20.82
N GLY A 249 -6.96 -4.28 19.76
CA GLY A 249 -8.00 -5.23 19.36
C GLY A 249 -8.60 -4.87 18.00
N GLU A 250 -9.42 -5.76 17.46
CA GLU A 250 -10.01 -5.67 16.12
C GLU A 250 -11.50 -5.33 16.23
N GLY A 251 -11.83 -4.04 16.37
CA GLY A 251 -13.20 -3.61 16.60
C GLY A 251 -13.49 -2.16 16.23
N PHE A 252 -14.65 -1.70 16.65
CA PHE A 252 -15.16 -0.34 16.44
C PHE A 252 -15.39 0.38 17.75
N LYS A 253 -15.01 1.65 17.80
CA LYS A 253 -15.52 2.58 18.81
C LYS A 253 -16.75 3.26 18.22
N VAL A 254 -17.87 3.11 18.91
CA VAL A 254 -19.20 3.48 18.40
C VAL A 254 -19.92 4.34 19.43
N THR A 255 -20.48 5.46 19.00
CA THR A 255 -21.36 6.27 19.84
C THR A 255 -22.78 6.13 19.30
N ASN A 256 -23.75 5.89 20.19
CA ASN A 256 -25.15 5.79 19.82
C ASN A 256 -25.81 7.18 19.74
N ASN A 257 -27.05 7.27 19.24
CA ASN A 257 -27.78 8.54 19.16
C ASN A 257 -28.20 9.15 20.52
N LEU A 258 -27.89 8.47 21.64
CA LEU A 258 -28.04 8.99 23.00
C LEU A 258 -26.71 9.51 23.57
N ALA A 259 -25.68 9.63 22.72
CA ALA A 259 -24.32 10.04 23.09
C ALA A 259 -23.59 9.08 24.05
N GLU A 260 -23.98 7.80 24.07
CA GLU A 260 -23.29 6.76 24.83
C GLU A 260 -22.27 6.04 23.96
N THR A 261 -21.02 5.97 24.43
CA THR A 261 -19.92 5.30 23.70
C THR A 261 -19.75 3.85 24.14
N TYR A 262 -19.56 2.98 23.15
CA TYR A 262 -19.31 1.55 23.30
C TYR A 262 -18.15 1.10 22.41
N TYR A 263 -17.60 -0.07 22.73
CA TYR A 263 -16.56 -0.74 21.96
C TYR A 263 -17.10 -2.08 21.48
N TYR A 264 -17.20 -2.26 20.17
CA TYR A 264 -17.78 -3.45 19.54
C TYR A 264 -16.71 -4.29 18.84
N PHE A 265 -16.71 -5.59 19.09
CA PHE A 265 -15.77 -6.54 18.52
C PHE A 265 -16.51 -7.57 17.66
N PRO A 266 -16.46 -7.45 16.33
CA PRO A 266 -17.24 -8.30 15.42
C PRO A 266 -16.87 -9.79 15.47
N ALA A 267 -15.64 -10.12 15.85
CA ALA A 267 -15.17 -11.51 15.92
C ALA A 267 -15.89 -12.32 17.01
N THR A 268 -16.17 -11.70 18.15
CA THR A 268 -16.80 -12.32 19.33
C THR A 268 -18.24 -11.86 19.54
N ASP A 269 -18.70 -10.91 18.71
CA ASP A 269 -19.99 -10.21 18.84
C ASP A 269 -20.17 -9.60 20.24
N ARG A 270 -19.10 -9.07 20.84
CA ARG A 270 -19.16 -8.42 22.17
C ARG A 270 -19.24 -6.91 22.05
N LEU A 271 -20.05 -6.30 22.92
CA LEU A 271 -20.21 -4.86 23.04
C LEU A 271 -19.88 -4.46 24.48
N TYR A 272 -18.86 -3.64 24.64
CA TYR A 272 -18.36 -3.20 25.94
C TYR A 272 -18.77 -1.76 26.19
N THR A 273 -19.13 -1.44 27.43
CA THR A 273 -19.04 -0.06 27.94
C THR A 273 -17.56 0.35 28.01
N LYS A 274 -17.29 1.64 28.15
CA LYS A 274 -15.91 2.13 28.31
C LYS A 274 -15.19 1.45 29.48
N ASP A 275 -15.80 1.40 30.67
CA ASP A 275 -15.19 0.78 31.85
C ASP A 275 -14.93 -0.72 31.65
N ALA A 276 -15.86 -1.43 30.99
CA ALA A 276 -15.70 -2.85 30.71
C ALA A 276 -14.60 -3.11 29.65
N TYR A 277 -14.48 -2.23 28.67
CA TYR A 277 -13.42 -2.26 27.66
C TYR A 277 -12.05 -2.06 28.33
N GLU A 278 -11.89 -0.99 29.10
CA GLU A 278 -10.64 -0.66 29.80
C GLU A 278 -10.22 -1.77 30.77
N PHE A 279 -11.19 -2.35 31.50
CA PHE A 279 -10.94 -3.52 32.34
C PHE A 279 -10.49 -4.74 31.52
N ALA A 280 -11.20 -5.07 30.43
CA ALA A 280 -10.91 -6.24 29.60
C ALA A 280 -9.54 -6.15 28.89
N GLN A 281 -9.08 -4.94 28.55
CA GLN A 281 -7.77 -4.73 27.92
C GLN A 281 -6.61 -5.22 28.80
N GLN A 282 -6.76 -5.10 30.13
CA GLN A 282 -5.72 -5.38 31.12
C GLN A 282 -5.70 -6.83 31.62
N LEU A 283 -6.68 -7.65 31.21
CA LEU A 283 -6.81 -9.01 31.71
C LEU A 283 -5.63 -9.89 31.30
N PRO A 284 -4.96 -10.57 32.26
CA PRO A 284 -3.91 -11.51 31.94
C PRO A 284 -4.50 -12.75 31.26
N ALA A 285 -3.67 -13.51 30.54
CA ALA A 285 -4.09 -14.70 29.81
C ALA A 285 -4.82 -15.75 30.68
N SER A 286 -4.52 -15.83 31.98
CA SER A 286 -5.17 -16.74 32.93
C SER A 286 -6.64 -16.43 33.19
N GLU A 287 -7.07 -15.18 32.98
CA GLU A 287 -8.44 -14.72 33.25
C GLU A 287 -9.32 -14.70 31.99
N LEU A 288 -8.77 -15.08 30.83
CA LEU A 288 -9.45 -15.05 29.54
C LEU A 288 -10.06 -16.40 29.15
N ASN A 289 -10.15 -17.36 30.07
CA ASN A 289 -10.85 -18.64 29.88
C ASN A 289 -10.51 -19.41 28.59
N GLY A 290 -9.27 -19.30 28.11
CA GLY A 290 -8.81 -19.97 26.88
C GLY A 290 -9.16 -19.24 25.58
N GLU A 291 -9.74 -18.03 25.63
CA GLU A 291 -9.99 -17.16 24.48
C GLU A 291 -8.73 -16.44 24.00
N VAL A 292 -7.59 -17.13 24.10
CA VAL A 292 -6.28 -16.63 23.72
C VAL A 292 -5.61 -17.58 22.76
N LYS A 293 -4.79 -17.02 21.88
CA LYS A 293 -3.99 -17.76 20.90
C LYS A 293 -2.54 -17.32 20.96
N ASP A 294 -1.65 -18.30 21.11
CA ASP A 294 -0.21 -18.10 20.95
C ASP A 294 0.09 -17.58 19.54
N SER A 295 0.60 -16.36 19.50
CA SER A 295 0.78 -15.57 18.28
C SER A 295 2.15 -14.93 18.26
N VAL A 296 2.59 -14.59 17.05
CA VAL A 296 3.87 -13.92 16.81
C VAL A 296 3.59 -12.62 16.07
N PHE A 297 4.25 -11.56 16.52
CA PHE A 297 4.24 -10.25 15.87
C PHE A 297 5.66 -9.72 15.74
N TYR A 298 5.93 -9.02 14.66
CA TYR A 298 7.22 -8.41 14.38
C TYR A 298 7.11 -6.89 14.50
N ILE A 299 8.08 -6.29 15.18
CA ILE A 299 8.21 -4.83 15.30
C ILE A 299 9.59 -4.38 14.87
N LEU A 300 9.67 -3.09 14.53
CA LEU A 300 10.92 -2.44 14.18
C LEU A 300 11.36 -1.53 15.34
N ASP A 301 12.45 -1.89 15.97
CA ASP A 301 13.14 -1.06 16.96
C ASP A 301 14.05 -0.08 16.22
N ARG A 302 14.02 1.20 16.60
CA ARG A 302 14.70 2.29 15.90
C ARG A 302 15.47 3.16 16.89
N LYS A 303 16.72 3.47 16.56
CA LYS A 303 17.52 4.45 17.31
C LYS A 303 18.29 5.40 16.40
N GLU A 304 18.76 6.47 17.01
CA GLU A 304 19.58 7.49 16.37
C GLU A 304 20.89 6.91 15.80
N ALA A 305 21.37 7.52 14.71
CA ALA A 305 22.64 7.13 14.08
C ALA A 305 23.84 7.31 15.01
N SER A 306 23.80 8.38 15.81
CA SER A 306 24.82 8.83 16.74
C SER A 306 24.17 9.70 17.81
N GLU A 307 24.85 9.91 18.94
CA GLU A 307 24.40 10.79 20.03
C GLU A 307 24.20 12.26 19.60
N SER A 308 24.77 12.64 18.46
CA SER A 308 24.70 13.99 17.89
C SER A 308 23.59 14.16 16.85
N SER A 309 22.76 13.14 16.61
CA SER A 309 21.74 13.15 15.56
C SER A 309 20.38 12.80 16.15
N SER A 310 19.35 13.60 15.87
CA SER A 310 17.96 13.25 16.19
C SER A 310 17.33 12.27 15.17
N GLN A 311 18.08 11.86 14.15
CA GLN A 311 17.56 11.05 13.05
C GLN A 311 17.64 9.56 13.38
N LYS A 312 16.47 8.94 13.59
CA LYS A 312 16.33 7.48 13.74
C LYS A 312 16.67 6.79 12.42
N SER A 313 17.79 6.09 12.39
CA SER A 313 18.30 5.46 11.16
C SER A 313 18.91 4.07 11.36
N LEU A 314 19.16 3.68 12.61
CA LEU A 314 19.54 2.32 12.94
C LEU A 314 18.29 1.56 13.33
N ASN A 315 18.03 0.46 12.64
CA ASN A 315 16.84 -0.35 12.79
C ASN A 315 17.21 -1.78 13.20
N ARG A 316 16.34 -2.43 13.95
CA ARG A 316 16.49 -3.83 14.33
C ARG A 316 15.12 -4.49 14.39
N LEU A 317 15.00 -5.66 13.76
CA LEU A 317 13.75 -6.43 13.81
C LEU A 317 13.69 -7.26 15.08
N TRP A 318 12.54 -7.20 15.74
CA TRP A 318 12.23 -8.00 16.90
C TRP A 318 11.08 -8.95 16.60
N ARG A 319 11.20 -10.16 17.12
CA ARG A 319 10.13 -11.16 17.16
C ARG A 319 9.53 -11.17 18.56
N ILE A 320 8.24 -10.88 18.66
CA ILE A 320 7.46 -10.92 19.90
C ILE A 320 6.51 -12.11 19.82
N ARG A 321 6.54 -12.98 20.83
CA ARG A 321 5.55 -14.05 21.03
C ARG A 321 4.64 -13.64 22.18
N PHE A 322 3.34 -13.77 22.01
CA PHE A 322 2.35 -13.28 22.97
C PHE A 322 1.03 -14.06 22.88
N MET A 323 0.22 -14.00 23.92
CA MET A 323 -1.14 -14.55 23.94
C MET A 323 -2.12 -13.52 23.41
N TYR A 324 -2.55 -13.69 22.16
CA TYR A 324 -3.47 -12.78 21.47
C TYR A 324 -4.93 -13.08 21.82
N HIS A 325 -5.72 -12.06 22.13
CA HIS A 325 -7.12 -12.18 22.61
C HIS A 325 -8.15 -12.37 21.50
N LEU A 326 -7.84 -13.12 20.44
CA LEU A 326 -8.78 -13.44 19.36
C LEU A 326 -9.56 -12.23 18.78
N GLY A 327 -8.94 -11.05 18.81
CA GLY A 327 -9.51 -9.82 18.26
C GLY A 327 -10.27 -8.97 19.27
N ASP A 328 -10.51 -9.46 20.48
CA ASP A 328 -11.13 -8.73 21.57
C ASP A 328 -10.18 -7.72 22.24
N PRO A 329 -10.63 -6.93 23.25
CA PRO A 329 -9.84 -5.87 23.87
C PRO A 329 -8.45 -6.32 24.33
N GLN A 330 -7.46 -5.49 24.05
CA GLN A 330 -6.10 -5.72 24.51
C GLN A 330 -5.33 -4.43 24.81
N ASP A 331 -4.34 -4.53 25.69
CA ASP A 331 -3.30 -3.52 25.89
C ASP A 331 -1.94 -4.15 25.59
N ALA A 332 -1.64 -4.30 24.30
CA ALA A 332 -0.35 -4.80 23.83
C ALA A 332 0.64 -3.64 23.62
N GLY A 333 0.81 -2.79 24.65
CA GLY A 333 1.71 -1.63 24.62
C GLY A 333 3.16 -1.96 24.25
N TYR A 334 3.61 -3.21 24.42
CA TYR A 334 4.90 -3.70 23.94
C TYR A 334 5.06 -3.72 22.42
N PHE A 335 4.00 -3.52 21.63
CA PHE A 335 4.12 -3.26 20.20
C PHE A 335 4.45 -1.80 19.86
N LEU A 336 4.10 -0.87 20.75
CA LEU A 336 4.14 0.57 20.49
C LEU A 336 5.35 1.22 21.15
N TYR A 337 5.64 0.85 22.40
CA TYR A 337 6.69 1.49 23.20
C TYR A 337 8.04 0.75 23.13
N GLY A 338 8.16 -0.19 22.18
CA GLY A 338 9.30 -1.09 22.06
C GLY A 338 9.35 -2.11 23.19
N VAL A 339 10.33 -3.01 23.11
CA VAL A 339 10.53 -4.03 24.14
C VAL A 339 11.58 -3.57 25.13
N THR A 340 11.13 -2.99 26.25
CA THR A 340 11.97 -2.67 27.40
C THR A 340 12.01 -3.84 28.38
N ASP A 341 12.93 -3.82 29.34
CA ASP A 341 13.04 -4.84 30.40
C ASP A 341 11.78 -4.93 31.29
N SER A 342 10.90 -3.92 31.20
CA SER A 342 9.60 -3.86 31.87
C SER A 342 8.51 -3.56 30.84
N PRO A 343 8.11 -4.56 30.04
CA PRO A 343 7.12 -4.38 28.99
C PRO A 343 5.81 -3.87 29.58
N ARG A 344 5.35 -2.71 29.08
CA ARG A 344 4.05 -2.14 29.45
C ARG A 344 2.92 -2.96 28.83
N GLY A 345 1.79 -3.02 29.54
CA GLY A 345 0.53 -3.54 29.03
C GLY A 345 -0.01 -4.75 29.79
N ASP A 346 -0.84 -5.52 29.10
CA ASP A 346 -1.68 -6.64 29.54
C ASP A 346 -0.96 -7.88 30.12
N LYS A 347 0.38 -7.85 30.22
CA LYS A 347 1.23 -8.97 30.67
C LYS A 347 1.05 -10.27 29.86
N ARG A 348 0.57 -10.20 28.61
CA ARG A 348 0.39 -11.36 27.73
C ARG A 348 1.58 -11.65 26.81
N MET A 349 2.62 -10.82 26.85
CA MET A 349 3.88 -11.13 26.17
C MET A 349 4.56 -12.34 26.81
N ILE A 350 4.88 -13.35 25.99
CA ILE A 350 5.55 -14.59 26.40
C ILE A 350 7.08 -14.44 26.29
N SER A 351 7.55 -13.87 25.18
CA SER A 351 8.98 -13.71 24.91
C SER A 351 9.22 -12.69 23.81
N HIS A 352 10.39 -12.07 23.80
CA HIS A 352 10.85 -11.19 22.72
C HIS A 352 12.33 -11.40 22.45
N ASN A 353 12.72 -11.43 21.18
CA ASN A 353 14.13 -11.55 20.79
C ASN A 353 14.40 -10.74 19.52
N ALA A 354 15.58 -10.12 19.45
CA ALA A 354 16.07 -9.57 18.20
C ALA A 354 16.32 -10.72 17.21
N ILE A 355 15.86 -10.55 15.98
CA ILE A 355 16.08 -11.51 14.88
C ILE A 355 17.05 -10.98 13.81
N THR A 356 17.51 -9.74 13.97
CA THR A 356 18.57 -9.15 13.15
C THR A 356 19.56 -8.40 14.03
N ASP A 357 20.76 -8.18 13.51
CA ASP A 357 21.61 -7.10 13.97
C ASP A 357 21.01 -5.74 13.59
N TRP A 358 21.63 -4.66 14.07
CA TRP A 358 21.29 -3.30 13.63
C TRP A 358 21.64 -3.11 12.15
N PHE A 359 20.72 -2.50 11.39
CA PHE A 359 20.93 -2.14 10.00
C PHE A 359 20.47 -0.70 9.73
N THR A 360 21.10 -0.05 8.74
CA THR A 360 20.81 1.34 8.42
C THR A 360 19.63 1.47 7.47
N GLY A 361 18.71 2.37 7.77
CA GLY A 361 17.55 2.72 6.95
C GLY A 361 16.78 3.88 7.57
N PHE A 362 16.33 4.82 6.74
CA PHE A 362 15.59 6.00 7.20
C PHE A 362 14.10 5.81 6.92
N ASN A 363 13.23 6.45 7.71
CA ASN A 363 11.77 6.34 7.59
C ASN A 363 11.25 4.88 7.50
N SER A 364 11.94 3.97 8.18
CA SER A 364 11.73 2.54 8.01
C SER A 364 10.43 2.06 8.61
N LYS A 365 9.65 1.22 7.93
CA LYS A 365 8.43 0.57 8.44
C LYS A 365 8.31 -0.89 7.97
N ILE A 366 7.44 -1.64 8.65
CA ILE A 366 7.05 -2.99 8.24
C ILE A 366 5.70 -2.87 7.52
N ASP A 367 5.67 -3.02 6.19
CA ASP A 367 4.40 -2.94 5.45
C ASP A 367 3.63 -4.26 5.42
N TYR A 368 4.34 -5.38 5.57
CA TYR A 368 3.71 -6.70 5.56
C TYR A 368 4.49 -7.70 6.43
N GLN A 369 3.75 -8.55 7.14
CA GLN A 369 4.29 -9.67 7.88
C GLN A 369 3.33 -10.85 7.91
N ASP A 370 3.87 -12.06 7.86
CA ASP A 370 3.13 -13.30 8.12
C ASP A 370 4.04 -14.35 8.77
N SER A 371 3.57 -15.60 8.85
CA SER A 371 4.35 -16.72 9.41
C SER A 371 5.66 -17.05 8.68
N LYS A 372 5.89 -16.52 7.47
CA LYS A 372 7.01 -16.85 6.60
C LYS A 372 7.88 -15.64 6.23
N TYR A 373 7.28 -14.47 6.07
CA TYR A 373 7.92 -13.30 5.49
C TYR A 373 7.67 -12.03 6.28
N ILE A 374 8.65 -11.13 6.20
CA ILE A 374 8.57 -9.75 6.69
C ILE A 374 9.02 -8.86 5.52
N LEU A 375 8.15 -7.99 5.04
CA LEU A 375 8.48 -6.96 4.06
C LEU A 375 8.68 -5.65 4.80
N ILE A 376 9.85 -5.04 4.61
CA ILE A 376 10.17 -3.73 5.16
C ILE A 376 10.40 -2.72 4.04
N GLU A 377 9.94 -1.50 4.28
CA GLU A 377 10.21 -0.30 3.47
C GLU A 377 11.12 0.64 4.27
N TYR A 378 12.07 1.26 3.59
CA TYR A 378 12.90 2.32 4.14
C TYR A 378 13.54 3.16 3.03
N ASN A 379 14.00 4.36 3.34
CA ASN A 379 14.81 5.19 2.45
C ASN A 379 16.31 4.94 2.67
N ALA A 380 17.09 5.04 1.59
CA ALA A 380 18.55 4.91 1.63
C ALA A 380 19.24 6.06 2.38
N SER A 381 18.60 7.24 2.44
CA SER A 381 19.09 8.46 3.08
C SER A 381 17.90 9.33 3.54
N ILE A 382 18.19 10.43 4.25
CA ILE A 382 17.20 11.44 4.67
C ILE A 382 16.75 12.39 3.56
N SER A 383 17.30 12.27 2.35
CA SER A 383 16.94 13.14 1.24
C SER A 383 15.46 12.95 0.90
N GLU A 384 14.75 14.03 0.56
CA GLU A 384 13.35 13.95 0.11
C GLU A 384 13.23 13.06 -1.15
N ASP A 385 14.20 13.17 -2.06
CA ASP A 385 14.28 12.36 -3.27
C ASP A 385 14.91 10.97 -3.05
N ALA A 386 15.11 10.54 -1.80
CA ALA A 386 15.75 9.26 -1.53
C ALA A 386 14.90 8.09 -2.05
N PRO A 387 15.50 7.16 -2.81
CA PRO A 387 14.77 6.03 -3.37
C PRO A 387 14.12 5.19 -2.28
N THR A 388 12.87 4.78 -2.50
CA THR A 388 12.19 3.80 -1.66
C THR A 388 12.88 2.45 -1.84
N ILE A 389 13.31 1.83 -0.74
CA ILE A 389 13.85 0.48 -0.72
C ILE A 389 12.82 -0.47 -0.14
N LEU A 390 12.51 -1.55 -0.85
CA LEU A 390 11.80 -2.69 -0.31
C LEU A 390 12.74 -3.88 -0.10
N GLN A 391 12.63 -4.50 1.06
CA GLN A 391 13.44 -5.65 1.42
C GLN A 391 12.56 -6.75 2.03
N LEU A 392 12.61 -7.93 1.42
CA LEU A 392 11.94 -9.11 1.94
C LEU A 392 12.90 -9.92 2.78
N ARG A 393 12.46 -10.28 3.98
CA ARG A 393 13.16 -11.18 4.89
C ARG A 393 12.29 -12.38 5.20
N ASN A 394 12.93 -13.48 5.60
CA ASN A 394 12.20 -14.54 6.29
C ASN A 394 11.98 -14.18 7.77
N THR A 395 11.19 -14.98 8.47
CA THR A 395 10.86 -14.77 9.90
C THR A 395 12.01 -14.98 10.88
N ASN A 396 13.18 -15.41 10.40
CA ASN A 396 14.45 -15.47 11.14
C ASN A 396 15.35 -14.26 10.86
N GLY A 397 14.85 -13.25 10.13
CA GLY A 397 15.58 -12.01 9.82
C GLY A 397 16.54 -12.10 8.63
N VAL A 398 16.65 -13.25 7.96
CA VAL A 398 17.53 -13.42 6.80
C VAL A 398 16.96 -12.69 5.59
N ILE A 399 17.78 -11.84 4.96
CA ILE A 399 17.44 -11.13 3.72
C ILE A 399 17.27 -12.15 2.58
N LEU A 400 16.12 -12.12 1.93
CA LEU A 400 15.83 -12.89 0.73
C LEU A 400 16.16 -12.09 -0.52
N TRP A 401 15.78 -10.81 -0.55
CA TRP A 401 16.16 -9.85 -1.59
C TRP A 401 15.99 -8.42 -1.10
N THR A 402 16.58 -7.46 -1.83
CA THR A 402 16.46 -6.02 -1.59
C THR A 402 16.40 -5.31 -2.93
N HIS A 403 15.41 -4.43 -3.10
CA HIS A 403 15.20 -3.62 -4.31
C HIS A 403 15.04 -2.15 -3.95
N ALA A 404 15.76 -1.30 -4.68
CA ALA A 404 15.58 0.15 -4.64
C ALA A 404 14.78 0.59 -5.87
N PHE A 405 13.82 1.48 -5.67
CA PHE A 405 13.05 2.08 -6.76
C PHE A 405 13.62 3.43 -7.14
N GLU A 406 13.61 3.75 -8.43
CA GLU A 406 14.18 5.00 -8.95
C GLU A 406 13.37 6.25 -8.53
N LEU A 407 12.11 6.06 -8.14
CA LEU A 407 11.22 7.13 -7.68
C LEU A 407 10.62 6.77 -6.33
N PRO A 408 10.30 7.77 -5.49
CA PRO A 408 9.49 7.56 -4.29
C PRO A 408 8.19 6.86 -4.67
N LEU A 409 7.91 5.75 -4.02
CA LEU A 409 6.71 4.95 -4.26
C LEU A 409 5.89 4.88 -2.99
N LYS A 410 4.64 5.35 -3.03
CA LYS A 410 3.68 5.11 -1.95
C LYS A 410 3.03 3.76 -2.17
N ILE A 411 3.24 2.83 -1.24
CA ILE A 411 2.58 1.52 -1.26
C ILE A 411 1.51 1.44 -0.18
N GLN A 412 0.38 0.84 -0.52
CA GLN A 412 -0.75 0.65 0.39
C GLN A 412 -1.44 -0.68 0.11
N GLY A 413 -2.12 -1.22 1.13
CA GLY A 413 -2.94 -2.42 1.03
C GLY A 413 -2.13 -3.61 0.50
N ILE A 414 -1.49 -4.37 1.38
CA ILE A 414 -0.60 -5.46 0.98
C ILE A 414 -1.22 -6.83 1.27
N ILE A 415 -1.19 -7.73 0.28
CA ILE A 415 -1.50 -9.14 0.47
C ILE A 415 -0.49 -10.03 -0.23
N ARG A 416 -0.35 -11.27 0.23
CA ARG A 416 0.54 -12.25 -0.37
C ARG A 416 -0.25 -13.47 -0.86
N ASP A 417 0.11 -13.98 -2.03
CA ASP A 417 -0.23 -15.33 -2.47
C ASP A 417 1.02 -16.24 -2.45
N ASN A 418 0.97 -17.42 -3.06
CA ASN A 418 2.10 -18.36 -2.99
C ASN A 418 3.33 -17.94 -3.82
N GLN A 419 3.22 -16.95 -4.70
CA GLN A 419 4.25 -16.54 -5.64
C GLN A 419 4.62 -15.06 -5.56
N LYS A 420 3.67 -14.20 -5.17
CA LYS A 420 3.79 -12.74 -5.23
C LYS A 420 3.27 -12.07 -3.96
N ILE A 421 3.81 -10.89 -3.71
CA ILE A 421 3.23 -9.87 -2.84
C ILE A 421 2.53 -8.85 -3.76
N TRP A 422 1.29 -8.51 -3.46
CA TRP A 422 0.45 -7.61 -4.23
C TRP A 422 0.12 -6.38 -3.39
N PHE A 423 0.13 -5.22 -4.02
CA PHE A 423 -0.15 -3.95 -3.35
C PHE A 423 -0.68 -2.89 -4.31
N ARG A 424 -1.34 -1.87 -3.76
CA ARG A 424 -1.59 -0.61 -4.46
C ARG A 424 -0.29 0.18 -4.46
N ALA A 425 0.08 0.66 -5.63
CA ALA A 425 1.23 1.53 -5.86
C ALA A 425 0.73 2.87 -6.39
N THR A 426 1.02 3.95 -5.67
CA THR A 426 0.72 5.31 -6.11
C THR A 426 2.01 5.99 -6.49
N LYS A 427 2.06 6.49 -7.73
CA LYS A 427 3.16 7.31 -8.22
C LYS A 427 2.75 8.77 -8.13
N ASP A 428 3.37 9.49 -7.20
CA ASP A 428 3.18 10.93 -7.05
C ASP A 428 3.74 11.66 -8.28
N ASN A 429 2.96 12.57 -8.86
CA ASN A 429 3.42 13.44 -9.94
C ASN A 429 3.23 14.91 -9.53
N ASP A 430 4.32 15.68 -9.45
CA ASP A 430 4.28 17.11 -9.03
C ASP A 430 3.44 18.02 -9.94
N HIS A 431 3.05 17.55 -11.13
CA HIS A 431 2.45 18.37 -12.18
C HIS A 431 1.17 17.77 -12.79
N THR A 432 0.77 16.55 -12.40
CA THR A 432 -0.44 15.87 -12.90
C THR A 432 -1.13 15.11 -11.76
N GLU A 433 -2.32 14.57 -12.01
CA GLU A 433 -2.96 13.66 -11.06
C GLU A 433 -2.05 12.46 -10.73
N ASP A 434 -2.10 12.02 -9.47
CA ASP A 434 -1.42 10.82 -9.01
C ASP A 434 -1.92 9.61 -9.79
N GLU A 435 -1.01 8.69 -10.10
CA GLU A 435 -1.35 7.48 -10.85
C GLU A 435 -1.38 6.27 -9.93
N ASP A 436 -2.55 5.63 -9.86
CA ASP A 436 -2.77 4.42 -9.08
C ASP A 436 -2.61 3.16 -9.92
N TYR A 437 -1.82 2.23 -9.38
CA TYR A 437 -1.53 0.95 -9.98
C TYR A 437 -1.83 -0.19 -9.02
N ILE A 438 -2.22 -1.33 -9.58
CA ILE A 438 -1.96 -2.62 -8.95
C ILE A 438 -0.54 -3.01 -9.31
N ALA A 439 0.28 -3.30 -8.30
CA ALA A 439 1.63 -3.78 -8.49
C ALA A 439 1.86 -5.11 -7.76
N SER A 440 2.86 -5.85 -8.22
CA SER A 440 3.28 -7.09 -7.59
C SER A 440 4.80 -7.23 -7.52
N LEU A 441 5.28 -7.90 -6.48
CA LEU A 441 6.68 -8.32 -6.29
C LEU A 441 6.74 -9.83 -6.21
N THR A 442 7.58 -10.46 -7.03
CA THR A 442 7.80 -11.91 -6.94
C THR A 442 8.51 -12.27 -5.63
N LEU A 443 8.09 -13.35 -4.97
CA LEU A 443 8.72 -13.78 -3.72
C LEU A 443 10.16 -14.27 -3.92
N LYS A 444 10.46 -14.85 -5.10
CA LYS A 444 11.76 -15.46 -5.41
C LYS A 444 12.89 -14.44 -5.49
N ASP A 445 12.65 -13.34 -6.20
CA ASP A 445 13.69 -12.40 -6.61
C ASP A 445 13.25 -10.94 -6.53
N GLY A 446 12.03 -10.65 -6.07
CA GLY A 446 11.53 -9.29 -5.85
C GLY A 446 11.31 -8.49 -7.14
N TYR A 447 11.08 -9.16 -8.26
CA TYR A 447 10.77 -8.50 -9.53
C TYR A 447 9.44 -7.75 -9.42
N LEU A 448 9.51 -6.43 -9.58
CA LEU A 448 8.35 -5.54 -9.60
C LEU A 448 7.67 -5.58 -10.96
N LYS A 449 6.35 -5.74 -10.96
CA LYS A 449 5.50 -5.55 -12.13
C LYS A 449 4.32 -4.65 -11.78
N TYR A 450 4.07 -3.65 -12.61
CA TYR A 450 2.81 -2.90 -12.62
C TYR A 450 1.80 -3.68 -13.47
N GLU A 451 0.79 -4.23 -12.81
CA GLU A 451 -0.10 -5.25 -13.38
C GLU A 451 -1.36 -4.61 -13.98
N TYR A 452 -1.85 -3.52 -13.36
CA TYR A 452 -3.04 -2.81 -13.80
C TYR A 452 -2.92 -1.32 -13.46
N LYS A 453 -3.39 -0.43 -14.34
CA LYS A 453 -3.48 1.01 -14.09
C LYS A 453 -4.93 1.43 -13.91
N PHE A 454 -5.24 2.07 -12.80
CA PHE A 454 -6.55 2.70 -12.60
C PHE A 454 -6.60 4.01 -13.36
N THR A 455 -7.54 4.11 -14.29
CA THR A 455 -7.72 5.32 -15.10
C THR A 455 -8.75 6.22 -14.43
N THR A 456 -8.43 7.50 -14.26
CA THR A 456 -9.36 8.51 -13.70
C THR A 456 -10.28 9.05 -14.78
N LYS A 457 -9.78 9.27 -16.00
CA LYS A 457 -10.56 9.84 -17.12
C LYS A 457 -10.67 8.88 -18.29
N HIS A 458 -11.89 8.50 -18.64
CA HIS A 458 -12.14 7.59 -19.77
C HIS A 458 -13.48 7.88 -20.44
N LYS A 459 -13.75 7.19 -21.56
CA LYS A 459 -15.00 7.28 -22.29
C LYS A 459 -15.66 5.91 -22.35
N VAL A 460 -16.95 5.86 -22.10
CA VAL A 460 -17.77 4.65 -22.27
C VAL A 460 -18.70 4.84 -23.47
N PRO A 461 -18.96 3.79 -24.26
CA PRO A 461 -20.01 3.82 -25.27
C PRO A 461 -21.34 4.18 -24.61
N LYS A 462 -22.18 4.92 -25.34
CA LYS A 462 -23.55 5.19 -24.92
C LYS A 462 -24.39 3.91 -24.93
#